data_AF-A0A9W8BF31-F1
#
_entry.id   AF-A0A9W8BF31-F1
#
_cell.length_a   1.000
_cell.length_b   1.000
_cell.length_c   1.000
_cell.angle_alpha   90.00
_cell.angle_beta   90.00
_cell.angle_gamma   90.00
#
_symmetry.space_group_name_H-M   'P 1'
#
loop_
_entity.id
_entity.type
_entity.pdbx_description
1 polymer ?
#
loop_
_entity_poly.entity_id
_entity_poly.type
_entity_poly.pdbx_seq_one_letter_code
_entity_poly.pdbx_strand_id
1 'polypeptide(L)'
;MYSSGAEPLATSAKSLIDRAKQAAFLDTQGYTELQQIMNDLVGDLFSSSCSFSSQGSGRDAEVGLFLVGEMLSDPSIYRLYECGIRSAALVLCAMPLAIANVSSQGSNERSSVYSSQITDTCLSRLTSAGEEIIRRLDSAVASGSSNSNGAVEVADLLCLATVYAECTSEVVERLSAAGDDGLLQSPMIWKSAMDNTSAVALHIFKIFESGCRIHLLCLNQALKQQRQYHEQCDQMSKASGKLIVLVSAIFGSKTHLEQDAGMKRSLLLRFCERVLSVHKAMLGSAHQFKAVWESLCTIVTSFSASASFGSSGMCAKVYIQSCDTVRCLAEQLGVLLRRHNPTLMRDQKVEQRAMRTGAFIKFIVYQMSGLLSRIYTADSASKNGDGSNSMTFPAALAMAEDVLHELAEGRTRCGAALKTSTVVMDLVYPVISKHLAALFKLHLAPIVDYMDSLQLFVSSSSIESSGQTISQVPLITGVRHAATSREILRMLALDFSAFSADQQKALLTRGAG
;
A
#
# COMPACT_ATOMS: atom_id res chain seq x y z
N MET A 1 -28.23 -0.37 -37.90
CA MET A 1 -27.55 0.60 -38.77
C MET A 1 -26.69 1.43 -37.83
N TYR A 2 -25.37 1.40 -38.03
CA TYR A 2 -24.42 2.17 -37.22
C TYR A 2 -24.70 3.67 -37.37
N SER A 3 -24.23 4.49 -36.44
CA SER A 3 -24.08 5.91 -36.76
C SER A 3 -23.17 6.02 -37.99
N SER A 4 -23.49 6.89 -38.95
CA SER A 4 -22.80 6.92 -40.26
C SER A 4 -21.29 7.20 -40.21
N GLY A 5 -20.74 7.55 -39.04
CA GLY A 5 -19.31 7.78 -38.79
C GLY A 5 -18.53 6.60 -38.19
N ALA A 6 -19.16 5.71 -37.41
CA ALA A 6 -18.42 4.69 -36.65
C ALA A 6 -17.99 3.47 -37.50
N GLU A 7 -18.79 3.07 -38.49
CA GLU A 7 -18.51 1.93 -39.37
C GLU A 7 -17.23 2.09 -40.24
N PRO A 8 -16.98 3.24 -40.91
CA PRO A 8 -15.73 3.44 -41.65
C PRO A 8 -14.50 3.50 -40.73
N LEU A 9 -14.62 4.07 -39.53
CA LEU A 9 -13.54 4.09 -38.53
C LEU A 9 -13.22 2.67 -38.04
N ALA A 10 -14.24 1.89 -37.68
CA ALA A 10 -14.06 0.51 -37.23
C ALA A 10 -13.43 -0.38 -38.31
N THR A 11 -13.84 -0.21 -39.57
CA THR A 11 -13.26 -0.95 -40.71
C THR A 11 -11.78 -0.58 -40.92
N SER A 12 -11.45 0.71 -40.81
CA SER A 12 -10.07 1.20 -40.93
C SER A 12 -9.18 0.70 -39.80
N ALA A 13 -9.67 0.76 -38.55
CA ALA A 13 -8.99 0.19 -37.40
C ALA A 13 -8.75 -1.32 -37.56
N LYS A 14 -9.78 -2.08 -37.97
CA LYS A 14 -9.66 -3.53 -38.19
C LYS A 14 -8.62 -3.84 -39.27
N SER A 15 -8.60 -3.09 -40.37
CA SER A 15 -7.59 -3.25 -41.42
C SER A 15 -6.17 -3.01 -40.91
N LEU A 16 -5.95 -1.98 -40.08
CA LEU A 16 -4.66 -1.72 -39.44
C LEU A 16 -4.27 -2.85 -38.47
N ILE A 17 -5.19 -3.31 -37.64
CA ILE A 17 -4.96 -4.43 -36.71
C ILE A 17 -4.59 -5.71 -37.49
N ASP A 18 -5.31 -6.03 -38.56
CA ASP A 18 -5.04 -7.22 -39.37
C ASP A 18 -3.68 -7.13 -40.06
N ARG A 19 -3.31 -5.95 -40.57
CA ARG A 19 -1.96 -5.71 -41.10
C ARG A 19 -0.88 -5.88 -40.02
N ALA A 20 -1.11 -5.34 -38.82
CA ALA A 20 -0.18 -5.51 -37.69
C ALA A 20 0.01 -6.99 -37.33
N LYS A 21 -1.07 -7.76 -37.29
CA LYS A 21 -1.04 -9.21 -36.99
C LYS A 21 -0.36 -10.00 -38.10
N GLN A 22 -0.66 -9.72 -39.36
CA GLN A 22 -0.09 -10.44 -40.51
C GLN A 22 1.40 -10.16 -40.70
N ALA A 23 1.82 -8.90 -40.53
CA ALA A 23 3.21 -8.51 -40.69
C ALA A 23 4.03 -8.62 -39.38
N ALA A 24 3.38 -8.98 -38.27
CA ALA A 24 3.92 -8.91 -36.90
C ALA A 24 4.48 -7.52 -36.52
N PHE A 25 4.13 -6.48 -37.27
CA PHE A 25 4.66 -5.12 -37.15
C PHE A 25 3.82 -4.13 -37.94
N LEU A 26 3.64 -2.92 -37.40
CA LEU A 26 3.34 -1.71 -38.15
C LEU A 26 4.45 -0.70 -37.88
N ASP A 27 4.65 0.25 -38.79
CA ASP A 27 5.51 1.39 -38.50
C ASP A 27 4.89 2.30 -37.42
N THR A 28 5.69 3.21 -36.87
CA THR A 28 5.23 4.14 -35.82
C THR A 28 4.05 4.99 -36.27
N GLN A 29 3.99 5.35 -37.56
CA GLN A 29 2.89 6.10 -38.13
C GLN A 29 1.60 5.29 -38.13
N GLY A 30 1.63 4.02 -38.54
CA GLY A 30 0.46 3.14 -38.52
C GLY A 30 -0.12 2.90 -37.14
N TYR A 31 0.72 2.77 -36.10
CA TYR A 31 0.24 2.69 -34.71
C TYR A 31 -0.35 4.02 -34.21
N THR A 32 0.23 5.15 -34.60
CA THR A 32 -0.30 6.48 -34.27
C THR A 32 -1.66 6.70 -34.93
N GLU A 33 -1.79 6.31 -36.19
CA GLU A 33 -3.05 6.34 -36.93
C GLU A 33 -4.10 5.43 -36.27
N LEU A 34 -3.74 4.19 -35.91
CA LEU A 34 -4.63 3.28 -35.20
C LEU A 34 -5.12 3.89 -33.87
N GLN A 35 -4.21 4.47 -33.08
CA GLN A 35 -4.58 5.12 -31.82
C GLN A 35 -5.50 6.33 -32.05
N GLN A 36 -5.27 7.12 -33.09
CA GLN A 36 -6.13 8.24 -33.44
C GLN A 36 -7.53 7.78 -33.85
N ILE A 37 -7.63 6.73 -34.70
CA ILE A 37 -8.91 6.15 -35.09
C ILE A 37 -9.66 5.63 -33.85
N MET A 38 -8.97 4.98 -32.91
CA MET A 38 -9.58 4.55 -31.65
C MET A 38 -10.03 5.75 -30.80
N ASN A 39 -9.29 6.86 -30.78
CA ASN A 39 -9.70 8.07 -30.09
C ASN A 39 -10.98 8.66 -30.69
N ASP A 40 -11.04 8.75 -32.01
CA ASP A 40 -12.19 9.29 -32.74
C ASP A 40 -13.41 8.37 -32.56
N LEU A 41 -13.22 7.04 -32.64
CA LEU A 41 -14.27 6.06 -32.41
C LEU A 41 -14.85 6.17 -30.99
N VAL A 42 -13.99 6.28 -29.96
CA VAL A 42 -14.45 6.47 -28.57
C VAL A 42 -15.11 7.85 -28.38
N GLY A 43 -14.59 8.89 -29.04
CA GLY A 43 -15.22 10.21 -29.09
C GLY A 43 -16.65 10.13 -29.64
N ASP A 44 -16.86 9.47 -30.77
CA ASP A 44 -18.18 9.32 -31.39
C ASP A 44 -19.12 8.46 -30.52
N LEU A 45 -18.60 7.41 -29.89
CA LEU A 45 -19.33 6.53 -28.98
C LEU A 45 -19.94 7.28 -27.78
N PHE A 46 -19.23 8.27 -27.23
CA PHE A 46 -19.60 8.91 -25.96
C PHE A 46 -19.99 10.39 -26.07
N SER A 47 -19.83 11.02 -27.25
CA SER A 47 -20.20 12.42 -27.49
C SER A 47 -21.68 12.62 -27.84
N SER A 48 -22.36 11.60 -28.36
CA SER A 48 -23.77 11.72 -28.74
C SER A 48 -24.67 11.60 -27.51
N SER A 49 -25.58 12.55 -27.31
CA SER A 49 -26.57 12.48 -26.23
C SER A 49 -27.62 11.36 -26.40
N CYS A 50 -27.50 10.48 -27.40
CA CYS A 50 -28.44 9.40 -27.71
C CYS A 50 -27.82 7.98 -27.64
N SER A 51 -26.55 7.84 -27.24
CA SER A 51 -25.77 6.58 -27.40
C SER A 51 -26.15 5.45 -26.45
N PHE A 52 -27.16 5.60 -25.58
CA PHE A 52 -27.61 4.50 -24.72
C PHE A 52 -29.13 4.27 -24.73
N SER A 53 -29.85 4.91 -25.67
CA SER A 53 -31.32 4.84 -25.74
C SER A 53 -31.88 3.98 -26.89
N SER A 54 -31.04 3.42 -27.78
CA SER A 54 -31.52 2.63 -28.94
C SER A 54 -30.70 1.37 -29.24
N GLN A 55 -31.31 0.38 -29.92
CA GLN A 55 -30.69 -0.88 -30.35
C GLN A 55 -29.44 -0.72 -31.26
N GLY A 56 -29.14 0.48 -31.75
CA GLY A 56 -27.99 0.74 -32.63
C GLY A 56 -26.67 1.00 -31.89
N SER A 57 -26.72 1.61 -30.71
CA SER A 57 -25.53 2.13 -30.03
C SER A 57 -24.81 1.11 -29.14
N GLY A 58 -25.51 0.08 -28.66
CA GLY A 58 -24.88 -1.08 -28.05
C GLY A 58 -23.93 -1.80 -29.03
N ARG A 59 -24.27 -1.81 -30.32
CA ARG A 59 -23.45 -2.39 -31.38
C ARG A 59 -22.15 -1.62 -31.63
N ASP A 60 -22.19 -0.29 -31.60
CA ASP A 60 -20.99 0.54 -31.75
C ASP A 60 -20.00 0.28 -30.59
N ALA A 61 -20.51 0.22 -29.35
CA ALA A 61 -19.69 -0.07 -28.17
C ALA A 61 -19.12 -1.50 -28.21
N GLU A 62 -19.91 -2.49 -28.66
CA GLU A 62 -19.46 -3.86 -28.89
C GLU A 62 -18.33 -3.93 -29.93
N VAL A 63 -18.38 -3.11 -31.00
CA VAL A 63 -17.32 -3.04 -32.00
C VAL A 63 -16.05 -2.43 -31.43
N GLY A 64 -16.14 -1.32 -30.69
CA GLY A 64 -14.98 -0.74 -29.99
C GLY A 64 -14.35 -1.74 -29.01
N LEU A 65 -15.17 -2.43 -28.23
CA LEU A 65 -14.73 -3.53 -27.37
C LEU A 65 -14.13 -4.68 -28.19
N PHE A 66 -14.71 -5.08 -29.31
CA PHE A 66 -14.14 -6.14 -30.14
C PHE A 66 -12.72 -5.77 -30.61
N LEU A 67 -12.52 -4.56 -31.13
CA LEU A 67 -11.22 -4.06 -31.59
C LEU A 67 -10.18 -4.01 -30.45
N VAL A 68 -10.56 -3.56 -29.25
CA VAL A 68 -9.71 -3.63 -28.06
C VAL A 68 -9.28 -5.07 -27.77
N GLY A 69 -10.18 -6.03 -27.97
CA GLY A 69 -9.92 -7.45 -27.68
C GLY A 69 -8.94 -8.02 -28.69
N GLU A 70 -9.11 -7.65 -29.95
CA GLU A 70 -8.20 -8.00 -31.04
C GLU A 70 -6.79 -7.44 -30.84
N MET A 71 -6.66 -6.22 -30.32
CA MET A 71 -5.35 -5.64 -30.01
C MET A 71 -4.67 -6.31 -28.82
N LEU A 72 -5.46 -6.73 -27.81
CA LEU A 72 -4.98 -7.41 -26.61
C LEU A 72 -4.87 -8.94 -26.77
N SER A 73 -5.15 -9.49 -27.96
CA SER A 73 -5.14 -10.95 -28.15
C SER A 73 -3.74 -11.54 -28.26
N ASP A 74 -2.76 -10.73 -28.68
CA ASP A 74 -1.39 -11.18 -28.90
C ASP A 74 -0.37 -10.23 -28.23
N PRO A 75 0.15 -10.58 -27.05
CA PRO A 75 1.15 -9.76 -26.35
C PRO A 75 2.51 -9.74 -27.05
N SER A 76 2.78 -10.63 -28.00
CA SER A 76 4.07 -10.66 -28.72
C SER A 76 4.23 -9.44 -29.65
N ILE A 77 3.13 -8.88 -30.13
CA ILE A 77 3.10 -7.66 -30.95
C ILE A 77 3.04 -6.45 -30.02
N TYR A 78 4.17 -6.13 -29.38
CA TYR A 78 4.29 -5.15 -28.30
C TYR A 78 3.49 -3.86 -28.51
N ARG A 79 3.68 -3.20 -29.66
CA ARG A 79 3.02 -1.92 -29.98
C ARG A 79 1.51 -2.05 -30.18
N LEU A 80 1.05 -3.16 -30.77
CA LEU A 80 -0.38 -3.42 -30.93
C LEU A 80 -1.02 -3.65 -29.56
N TYR A 81 -0.33 -4.38 -28.69
CA TYR A 81 -0.76 -4.63 -27.32
C TYR A 81 -0.82 -3.34 -26.49
N GLU A 82 0.19 -2.47 -26.63
CA GLU A 82 0.23 -1.12 -26.04
C GLU A 82 -1.00 -0.30 -26.47
N CYS A 83 -1.32 -0.27 -27.77
CA CYS A 83 -2.52 0.38 -28.31
C CYS A 83 -3.80 -0.22 -27.71
N GLY A 84 -3.85 -1.54 -27.51
CA GLY A 84 -4.96 -2.22 -26.84
C GLY A 84 -5.18 -1.74 -25.41
N ILE A 85 -4.11 -1.60 -24.62
CA ILE A 85 -4.17 -1.09 -23.23
C ILE A 85 -4.66 0.35 -23.21
N ARG A 86 -4.07 1.22 -24.04
CA ARG A 86 -4.45 2.63 -24.15
C ARG A 86 -5.92 2.78 -24.56
N SER A 87 -6.37 1.98 -25.52
CA SER A 87 -7.76 2.01 -25.99
C SER A 87 -8.75 1.51 -24.94
N ALA A 88 -8.42 0.44 -24.20
CA ALA A 88 -9.26 -0.01 -23.08
C ALA A 88 -9.38 1.06 -21.98
N ALA A 89 -8.26 1.71 -21.64
CA ALA A 89 -8.23 2.80 -20.68
C ALA A 89 -9.02 4.02 -21.16
N LEU A 90 -8.89 4.38 -22.44
CA LEU A 90 -9.63 5.47 -23.04
C LEU A 90 -11.15 5.27 -22.96
N VAL A 91 -11.63 4.06 -23.29
CA VAL A 91 -13.06 3.71 -23.15
C VAL A 91 -13.52 3.93 -21.71
N LEU A 92 -12.76 3.44 -20.72
CA LEU A 92 -13.10 3.62 -19.30
C LEU A 92 -13.06 5.08 -18.85
N CYS A 93 -12.10 5.87 -19.34
CA CYS A 93 -12.00 7.30 -19.02
C CYS A 93 -13.17 8.13 -19.59
N ALA A 94 -13.81 7.65 -20.66
CA ALA A 94 -14.99 8.28 -21.25
C ALA A 94 -16.31 7.90 -20.55
N MET A 95 -16.34 6.79 -19.80
CA MET A 95 -17.54 6.29 -19.11
C MET A 95 -18.21 7.30 -18.15
N PRO A 96 -17.49 8.08 -17.32
CA PRO A 96 -18.09 9.11 -16.49
C PRO A 96 -19.00 10.10 -17.23
N LEU A 97 -18.55 10.60 -18.38
CA LEU A 97 -19.30 11.51 -19.24
C LEU A 97 -20.54 10.83 -19.81
N ALA A 98 -20.38 9.58 -20.23
CA ALA A 98 -21.47 8.75 -20.73
C ALA A 98 -22.60 8.60 -19.70
N ILE A 99 -22.23 8.26 -18.46
CA ILE A 99 -23.18 8.04 -17.36
C ILE A 99 -23.88 9.35 -16.99
N ALA A 100 -23.15 10.46 -16.89
CA ALA A 100 -23.74 11.78 -16.62
C ALA A 100 -24.76 12.20 -17.69
N ASN A 101 -24.44 11.97 -18.98
CA ASN A 101 -25.34 12.26 -20.10
C ASN A 101 -26.62 11.41 -20.03
N VAL A 102 -26.51 10.12 -19.70
CA VAL A 102 -27.66 9.20 -19.54
C VAL A 102 -28.54 9.58 -18.36
N SER A 103 -27.96 9.90 -17.21
CA SER A 103 -28.70 10.29 -16.00
C SER A 103 -29.52 11.57 -16.21
N SER A 104 -29.03 12.51 -17.03
CA SER A 104 -29.76 13.74 -17.36
C SER A 104 -31.04 13.53 -18.19
N GLN A 105 -31.21 12.34 -18.80
CA GLN A 105 -32.31 12.04 -19.72
C GLN A 105 -33.39 11.12 -19.16
N GLY A 106 -33.30 10.68 -17.90
CA GLY A 106 -34.35 9.89 -17.23
C GLY A 106 -34.52 8.46 -17.75
N SER A 107 -33.56 7.91 -18.52
CA SER A 107 -33.58 6.52 -18.98
C SER A 107 -33.11 5.56 -17.88
N ASN A 108 -34.06 4.93 -17.17
CA ASN A 108 -33.84 4.50 -15.79
C ASN A 108 -33.23 3.11 -15.51
N GLU A 109 -33.05 2.18 -16.47
CA GLU A 109 -32.50 0.84 -16.12
C GLU A 109 -31.58 0.21 -17.17
N ARG A 110 -31.97 0.18 -18.46
CA ARG A 110 -31.16 -0.51 -19.50
C ARG A 110 -29.79 0.12 -19.73
N SER A 111 -29.71 1.45 -19.74
CA SER A 111 -28.46 2.18 -19.95
C SER A 111 -27.47 1.97 -18.79
N SER A 112 -27.98 1.78 -17.56
CA SER A 112 -27.18 1.40 -16.39
C SER A 112 -26.55 0.01 -16.56
N VAL A 113 -27.32 -0.98 -17.02
CA VAL A 113 -26.83 -2.35 -17.29
C VAL A 113 -25.72 -2.37 -18.34
N TYR A 114 -25.91 -1.67 -19.47
CA TYR A 114 -24.88 -1.59 -20.53
C TYR A 114 -23.61 -0.90 -20.04
N SER A 115 -23.73 0.19 -19.28
CA SER A 115 -22.56 0.89 -18.72
C SER A 115 -21.75 0.00 -17.75
N SER A 116 -22.44 -0.81 -16.95
CA SER A 116 -21.81 -1.78 -16.04
C SER A 116 -21.09 -2.88 -16.82
N GLN A 117 -21.67 -3.41 -17.90
CA GLN A 117 -21.06 -4.46 -18.72
C GLN A 117 -19.82 -3.98 -19.48
N ILE A 118 -19.86 -2.77 -20.04
CA ILE A 118 -18.69 -2.16 -20.72
C ILE A 118 -17.58 -1.94 -19.70
N THR A 119 -17.90 -1.38 -18.54
CA THR A 119 -16.95 -1.14 -17.46
C THR A 119 -16.29 -2.44 -17.00
N ASP A 120 -17.10 -3.47 -16.75
CA ASP A 120 -16.62 -4.79 -16.33
C ASP A 120 -15.73 -5.44 -17.39
N THR A 121 -16.13 -5.40 -18.67
CA THR A 121 -15.37 -5.98 -19.78
C THR A 121 -14.01 -5.29 -19.94
N CYS A 122 -13.96 -3.96 -19.92
CA CYS A 122 -12.70 -3.23 -20.05
C CYS A 122 -11.79 -3.43 -18.83
N LEU A 123 -12.35 -3.40 -17.61
CA LEU A 123 -11.58 -3.66 -16.39
C LEU A 123 -11.03 -5.10 -16.35
N SER A 124 -11.82 -6.07 -16.78
CA SER A 124 -11.40 -7.47 -16.92
C SER A 124 -10.24 -7.62 -17.90
N ARG A 125 -10.29 -6.92 -19.04
CA ARG A 125 -9.20 -6.96 -20.04
C ARG A 125 -7.93 -6.26 -19.56
N LEU A 126 -8.05 -5.12 -18.89
CA LEU A 126 -6.89 -4.47 -18.25
C LEU A 126 -6.31 -5.36 -17.15
N THR A 127 -7.16 -6.05 -16.38
CA THR A 127 -6.71 -7.02 -15.39
C THR A 127 -5.88 -8.14 -16.03
N SER A 128 -6.41 -8.79 -17.07
CA SER A 128 -5.71 -9.84 -17.81
C SER A 128 -4.42 -9.35 -18.46
N ALA A 129 -4.43 -8.11 -18.98
CA ALA A 129 -3.24 -7.51 -19.56
C ALA A 129 -2.13 -7.29 -18.53
N GLY A 130 -2.49 -6.78 -17.34
CA GLY A 130 -1.54 -6.65 -16.23
C GLY A 130 -0.94 -7.99 -15.81
N GLU A 131 -1.78 -9.01 -15.63
CA GLU A 131 -1.33 -10.37 -15.27
C GLU A 131 -0.34 -10.94 -16.31
N GLU A 132 -0.61 -10.75 -17.60
CA GLU A 132 0.23 -11.24 -18.69
C GLU A 132 1.57 -10.48 -18.81
N ILE A 133 1.56 -9.14 -18.68
CA ILE A 133 2.78 -8.32 -18.67
C ILE A 133 3.70 -8.78 -17.55
N ILE A 134 3.15 -8.96 -16.34
CA ILE A 134 3.93 -9.37 -15.17
C ILE A 134 4.49 -10.78 -15.39
N ARG A 135 3.69 -11.72 -15.89
CA ARG A 135 4.14 -13.10 -16.18
C ARG A 135 5.32 -13.12 -17.15
N ARG A 136 5.25 -12.33 -18.22
CA ARG A 136 6.34 -12.24 -19.21
C ARG A 136 7.56 -11.53 -18.66
N LEU A 137 7.38 -10.45 -17.90
CA LEU A 137 8.49 -9.73 -17.27
C LEU A 137 9.20 -10.61 -16.22
N ASP A 138 8.47 -11.33 -15.38
CA ASP A 138 9.01 -12.31 -14.43
C ASP A 138 9.85 -13.37 -15.17
N SER A 139 9.32 -13.91 -16.28
CA SER A 139 10.02 -14.90 -17.11
C SER A 139 11.28 -14.34 -17.76
N ALA A 140 11.21 -13.12 -18.30
CA ALA A 140 12.33 -12.47 -18.98
C ALA A 140 13.45 -12.07 -18.02
N VAL A 141 13.10 -11.69 -16.78
CA VAL A 141 14.08 -11.40 -15.73
C VAL A 141 14.74 -12.69 -15.22
N ALA A 142 13.97 -13.77 -15.08
CA ALA A 142 14.49 -15.06 -14.60
C ALA A 142 15.42 -15.76 -15.60
N SER A 143 15.19 -15.59 -16.91
CA SER A 143 15.99 -16.24 -17.96
C SER A 143 17.40 -15.64 -18.14
N GLY A 144 17.70 -14.50 -17.50
CA GLY A 144 18.99 -13.82 -17.59
C GLY A 144 19.22 -13.26 -19.00
N SER A 145 19.13 -11.93 -19.15
CA SER A 145 19.23 -11.22 -20.44
C SER A 145 20.65 -11.20 -21.06
N SER A 146 21.34 -12.35 -21.13
CA SER A 146 22.69 -12.47 -21.67
C SER A 146 22.75 -12.41 -23.20
N ASN A 147 21.61 -12.54 -23.89
CA ASN A 147 21.50 -12.40 -25.34
C ASN A 147 20.84 -11.07 -25.72
N SER A 148 21.33 -10.42 -26.79
CA SER A 148 20.87 -9.11 -27.29
C SER A 148 19.36 -9.04 -27.53
N ASN A 149 18.73 -10.13 -27.97
CA ASN A 149 17.28 -10.17 -28.21
C ASN A 149 16.48 -10.19 -26.89
N GLY A 150 17.00 -10.82 -25.84
CA GLY A 150 16.37 -10.80 -24.52
C GLY A 150 16.45 -9.42 -23.86
N ALA A 151 17.49 -8.64 -24.18
CA ALA A 151 17.61 -7.28 -23.68
C ALA A 151 16.56 -6.32 -24.28
N VAL A 152 16.21 -6.50 -25.57
CA VAL A 152 15.15 -5.75 -26.23
C VAL A 152 13.78 -6.12 -25.65
N GLU A 153 13.51 -7.42 -25.49
CA GLU A 153 12.25 -7.89 -24.91
C GLU A 153 12.02 -7.36 -23.48
N VAL A 154 13.05 -7.32 -22.62
CA VAL A 154 12.95 -6.74 -21.27
C VAL A 154 12.65 -5.24 -21.34
N ALA A 155 13.32 -4.48 -22.22
CA ALA A 155 13.08 -3.05 -22.36
C ALA A 155 11.63 -2.76 -22.78
N ASP A 156 11.13 -3.52 -23.76
CA ASP A 156 9.75 -3.41 -24.23
C ASP A 156 8.77 -3.75 -23.10
N LEU A 157 8.97 -4.86 -22.37
CA LEU A 157 8.10 -5.25 -21.26
C LEU A 157 8.10 -4.23 -20.10
N LEU A 158 9.24 -3.59 -19.80
CA LEU A 158 9.31 -2.49 -18.83
C LEU A 158 8.52 -1.27 -19.29
N CYS A 159 8.58 -0.94 -20.57
CA CYS A 159 7.78 0.12 -21.16
C CYS A 159 6.28 -0.23 -21.10
N LEU A 160 5.89 -1.48 -21.40
CA LEU A 160 4.50 -1.94 -21.31
C LEU A 160 3.96 -1.82 -19.88
N ALA A 161 4.75 -2.25 -18.90
CA ALA A 161 4.38 -2.19 -17.49
C ALA A 161 4.19 -0.74 -17.01
N THR A 162 5.01 0.17 -17.53
CA THR A 162 4.89 1.61 -17.27
C THR A 162 3.59 2.16 -17.88
N VAL A 163 3.35 1.92 -19.18
CA VAL A 163 2.11 2.35 -19.87
C VAL A 163 0.88 1.77 -19.19
N TYR A 164 0.91 0.48 -18.82
CA TYR A 164 -0.16 -0.16 -18.08
C TYR A 164 -0.46 0.55 -16.76
N ALA A 165 0.58 0.84 -15.95
CA ALA A 165 0.41 1.51 -14.66
C ALA A 165 -0.09 2.96 -14.82
N GLU A 166 0.37 3.68 -15.85
CA GLU A 166 -0.09 5.05 -16.15
C GLU A 166 -1.54 5.07 -16.61
N CYS A 167 -1.89 4.26 -17.60
CA CYS A 167 -3.25 4.16 -18.13
C CYS A 167 -4.25 3.71 -17.06
N THR A 168 -3.90 2.71 -16.25
CA THR A 168 -4.77 2.27 -15.15
C THR A 168 -4.87 3.30 -14.04
N SER A 169 -3.81 4.08 -13.76
CA SER A 169 -3.89 5.20 -12.82
C SER A 169 -4.88 6.26 -13.30
N GLU A 170 -4.82 6.62 -14.59
CA GLU A 170 -5.76 7.59 -15.18
C GLU A 170 -7.20 7.08 -15.12
N VAL A 171 -7.43 5.81 -15.44
CA VAL A 171 -8.75 5.16 -15.31
C VAL A 171 -9.28 5.28 -13.88
N VAL A 172 -8.46 4.92 -12.89
CA VAL A 172 -8.84 4.99 -11.48
C VAL A 172 -9.15 6.44 -11.06
N GLU A 173 -8.34 7.42 -11.48
CA GLU A 173 -8.59 8.84 -11.22
C GLU A 173 -9.92 9.32 -11.84
N ARG A 174 -10.15 9.03 -13.12
CA ARG A 174 -11.35 9.48 -13.86
C ARG A 174 -12.62 8.85 -13.31
N LEU A 175 -12.60 7.55 -13.04
CA LEU A 175 -13.75 6.86 -12.46
C LEU A 175 -13.99 7.29 -11.00
N SER A 176 -12.96 7.74 -10.28
CA SER A 176 -13.10 8.28 -8.92
C SER A 176 -13.61 9.73 -8.89
N ALA A 177 -13.35 10.53 -9.94
CA ALA A 177 -13.73 11.94 -10.01
C ALA A 177 -15.13 12.20 -10.61
N ALA A 178 -15.85 11.15 -11.01
CA ALA A 178 -17.11 11.24 -11.74
C ALA A 178 -18.33 11.62 -10.86
N GLY A 179 -18.73 12.90 -10.84
CA GLY A 179 -19.92 13.38 -10.12
C GLY A 179 -19.69 13.67 -8.62
N ASP A 180 -20.76 13.96 -7.87
CA ASP A 180 -20.67 14.35 -6.44
C ASP A 180 -20.08 13.25 -5.53
N ASP A 181 -20.04 11.99 -5.97
CA ASP A 181 -19.48 10.85 -5.22
C ASP A 181 -18.51 9.93 -6.02
N GLY A 182 -18.22 10.17 -7.31
CA GLY A 182 -17.37 9.27 -8.10
C GLY A 182 -17.97 7.89 -8.37
N LEU A 183 -17.84 7.33 -9.59
CA LEU A 183 -18.25 5.96 -9.87
C LEU A 183 -17.54 4.97 -8.94
N LEU A 184 -16.26 5.24 -8.63
CA LEU A 184 -15.44 4.43 -7.72
C LEU A 184 -15.53 4.80 -6.23
N GLN A 185 -16.28 5.83 -5.80
CA GLN A 185 -16.57 6.05 -4.38
C GLN A 185 -18.05 5.78 -4.02
N SER A 186 -18.89 5.56 -5.03
CA SER A 186 -20.28 5.13 -4.86
C SER A 186 -20.37 3.79 -4.09
N PRO A 187 -21.28 3.68 -3.10
CA PRO A 187 -21.55 2.40 -2.43
C PRO A 187 -22.11 1.35 -3.40
N MET A 188 -22.56 1.73 -4.61
CA MET A 188 -23.02 0.80 -5.64
C MET A 188 -21.94 -0.15 -6.15
N ILE A 189 -20.66 0.22 -6.09
CA ILE A 189 -19.56 -0.69 -6.46
C ILE A 189 -19.50 -1.88 -5.50
N TRP A 190 -20.07 -1.77 -4.30
CA TRP A 190 -20.18 -2.88 -3.37
C TRP A 190 -21.59 -3.51 -3.38
N LYS A 191 -22.57 -2.89 -4.02
CA LYS A 191 -23.95 -3.40 -4.15
C LYS A 191 -24.13 -4.08 -5.52
N SER A 192 -23.72 -5.34 -5.61
CA SER A 192 -24.24 -6.26 -6.63
C SER A 192 -25.03 -7.37 -5.93
N ALA A 193 -26.17 -7.71 -6.53
CA ALA A 193 -27.26 -8.50 -5.97
C ALA A 193 -26.84 -9.91 -5.53
N MET A 194 -27.47 -10.39 -4.44
CA MET A 194 -27.47 -11.79 -4.00
C MET A 194 -26.06 -12.41 -3.90
N ASP A 195 -25.44 -12.25 -2.74
CA ASP A 195 -24.28 -13.05 -2.28
C ASP A 195 -22.90 -12.90 -2.95
N ASN A 196 -22.72 -12.05 -3.99
CA ASN A 196 -21.42 -11.90 -4.67
C ASN A 196 -20.87 -10.47 -4.69
N THR A 197 -19.56 -10.31 -4.43
CA THR A 197 -18.82 -9.04 -4.64
C THR A 197 -19.05 -8.55 -6.07
N SER A 198 -19.25 -7.24 -6.25
CA SER A 198 -19.23 -6.64 -7.58
C SER A 198 -17.93 -6.97 -8.31
N ALA A 199 -18.04 -7.41 -9.56
CA ALA A 199 -16.90 -7.73 -10.41
C ALA A 199 -15.92 -6.53 -10.53
N VAL A 200 -16.44 -5.30 -10.50
CA VAL A 200 -15.64 -4.06 -10.53
C VAL A 200 -14.68 -3.98 -9.34
N ALA A 201 -15.13 -4.21 -8.11
CA ALA A 201 -14.26 -4.14 -6.93
C ALA A 201 -13.14 -5.19 -6.98
N LEU A 202 -13.45 -6.39 -7.48
CA LEU A 202 -12.46 -7.45 -7.68
C LEU A 202 -11.43 -7.05 -8.75
N HIS A 203 -11.87 -6.47 -9.86
CA HIS A 203 -10.96 -5.98 -10.91
C HIS A 203 -10.05 -4.84 -10.41
N ILE A 204 -10.60 -3.87 -9.67
CA ILE A 204 -9.80 -2.80 -9.05
C ILE A 204 -8.76 -3.38 -8.08
N PHE A 205 -9.14 -4.37 -7.28
CA PHE A 205 -8.21 -5.07 -6.40
C PHE A 205 -7.11 -5.79 -7.19
N LYS A 206 -7.45 -6.50 -8.27
CA LYS A 206 -6.45 -7.17 -9.11
C LYS A 206 -5.51 -6.18 -9.81
N ILE A 207 -6.02 -5.03 -10.27
CA ILE A 207 -5.19 -3.93 -10.78
C ILE A 207 -4.20 -3.45 -9.71
N PHE A 208 -4.64 -3.34 -8.46
CA PHE A 208 -3.75 -3.04 -7.33
C PHE A 208 -2.71 -4.14 -7.09
N GLU A 209 -3.08 -5.42 -7.17
CA GLU A 209 -2.11 -6.53 -7.08
C GLU A 209 -1.06 -6.45 -8.19
N SER A 210 -1.49 -6.16 -9.42
CA SER A 210 -0.60 -5.93 -10.55
C SER A 210 0.34 -4.75 -10.31
N GLY A 211 -0.18 -3.61 -9.83
CA GLY A 211 0.63 -2.46 -9.43
C GLY A 211 1.69 -2.81 -8.39
N CYS A 212 1.32 -3.57 -7.34
CA CYS A 212 2.26 -4.02 -6.31
C CYS A 212 3.36 -4.91 -6.88
N ARG A 213 3.03 -5.86 -7.76
CA ARG A 213 4.01 -6.75 -8.39
C ARG A 213 4.96 -5.99 -9.32
N ILE A 214 4.44 -5.08 -10.14
CA ILE A 214 5.25 -4.18 -10.99
C ILE A 214 6.20 -3.35 -10.12
N HIS A 215 5.71 -2.80 -9.00
CA HIS A 215 6.53 -2.02 -8.09
C HIS A 215 7.67 -2.84 -7.46
N LEU A 216 7.39 -4.08 -7.07
CA LEU A 216 8.42 -5.01 -6.56
C LEU A 216 9.46 -5.37 -7.63
N LEU A 217 9.05 -5.52 -8.88
CA LEU A 217 9.96 -5.80 -10.00
C LEU A 217 10.95 -4.65 -10.23
N CYS A 218 10.55 -3.40 -10.01
CA CYS A 218 11.46 -2.25 -10.04
C CYS A 218 12.63 -2.38 -9.04
N LEU A 219 12.45 -3.16 -7.98
CA LEU A 219 13.48 -3.38 -6.95
C LEU A 219 14.38 -4.58 -7.21
N ASN A 220 14.13 -5.34 -8.27
CA ASN A 220 14.97 -6.47 -8.62
C ASN A 220 16.41 -6.01 -8.88
N GLN A 221 17.36 -6.57 -8.11
CA GLN A 221 18.77 -6.19 -8.20
C GLN A 221 19.37 -6.48 -9.58
N ALA A 222 18.93 -7.55 -10.25
CA ALA A 222 19.41 -7.90 -11.58
C ALA A 222 19.07 -6.82 -12.61
N LEU A 223 17.85 -6.25 -12.54
CA LEU A 223 17.45 -5.13 -13.37
C LEU A 223 18.20 -3.85 -12.99
N LYS A 224 18.34 -3.55 -11.69
CA LYS A 224 19.02 -2.33 -11.21
C LYS A 224 20.51 -2.29 -11.52
N GLN A 225 21.18 -3.43 -11.60
CA GLN A 225 22.60 -3.49 -11.95
C GLN A 225 22.84 -3.14 -13.43
N GLN A 226 21.83 -3.30 -14.28
CA GLN A 226 21.91 -2.95 -15.69
C GLN A 226 21.57 -1.47 -15.89
N ARG A 227 22.60 -0.64 -16.13
CA ARG A 227 22.44 0.81 -16.31
C ARG A 227 21.41 1.20 -17.37
N GLN A 228 21.27 0.39 -18.43
CA GLN A 228 20.32 0.63 -19.51
C GLN A 228 18.84 0.64 -19.07
N TYR A 229 18.49 -0.03 -17.97
CA TYR A 229 17.11 -0.12 -17.48
C TYR A 229 16.82 0.80 -16.28
N HIS A 230 17.81 1.56 -15.82
CA HIS A 230 17.68 2.34 -14.60
C HIS A 230 16.56 3.39 -14.69
N GLU A 231 16.54 4.16 -15.79
CA GLU A 231 15.52 5.19 -16.02
C GLU A 231 14.12 4.59 -16.17
N GLN A 232 14.01 3.48 -16.90
CA GLN A 232 12.74 2.78 -17.09
C GLN A 232 12.21 2.20 -15.78
N CYS A 233 13.07 1.63 -14.94
CA CYS A 233 12.70 1.15 -13.61
C CYS A 233 12.25 2.29 -12.69
N ASP A 234 12.86 3.48 -12.79
CA ASP A 234 12.45 4.66 -12.02
C ASP A 234 11.09 5.19 -12.48
N GLN A 235 10.84 5.25 -13.80
CA GLN A 235 9.55 5.62 -14.37
C GLN A 235 8.45 4.61 -13.97
N MET A 236 8.74 3.32 -14.12
CA MET A 236 7.85 2.23 -13.72
C MET A 236 7.54 2.27 -12.22
N SER A 237 8.52 2.58 -11.36
CA SER A 237 8.33 2.71 -9.91
C SER A 237 7.42 3.89 -9.56
N LYS A 238 7.58 5.03 -10.25
CA LYS A 238 6.69 6.20 -10.08
C LYS A 238 5.27 5.89 -10.54
N ALA A 239 5.10 5.30 -11.71
CA ALA A 239 3.79 4.96 -12.28
C ALA A 239 3.05 3.93 -11.42
N SER A 240 3.70 2.80 -11.09
CA SER A 240 3.11 1.77 -10.21
C SER A 240 2.82 2.30 -8.82
N GLY A 241 3.71 3.12 -8.25
CA GLY A 241 3.48 3.73 -6.93
C GLY A 241 2.31 4.72 -6.93
N LYS A 242 2.08 5.47 -8.03
CA LYS A 242 0.88 6.31 -8.20
C LYS A 242 -0.39 5.45 -8.19
N LEU A 243 -0.41 4.36 -8.96
CA LEU A 243 -1.54 3.44 -9.03
C LEU A 243 -1.89 2.86 -7.65
N ILE A 244 -0.89 2.38 -6.91
CA ILE A 244 -1.07 1.81 -5.58
C ILE A 244 -1.69 2.85 -4.62
N VAL A 245 -1.21 4.09 -4.65
CA VAL A 245 -1.75 5.18 -3.82
C VAL A 245 -3.21 5.45 -4.14
N LEU A 246 -3.56 5.55 -5.44
CA LEU A 246 -4.93 5.82 -5.86
C LEU A 246 -5.90 4.73 -5.41
N VAL A 247 -5.57 3.46 -5.65
CA VAL A 247 -6.45 2.35 -5.22
C VAL A 247 -6.52 2.24 -3.70
N SER A 248 -5.43 2.53 -2.99
CA SER A 248 -5.42 2.56 -1.52
C SER A 248 -6.34 3.65 -0.98
N ALA A 249 -6.39 4.83 -1.62
CA ALA A 249 -7.29 5.91 -1.23
C ALA A 249 -8.76 5.51 -1.39
N ILE A 250 -9.09 4.78 -2.47
CA ILE A 250 -10.45 4.25 -2.69
C ILE A 250 -10.83 3.31 -1.55
N PHE A 251 -10.05 2.25 -1.31
CA PHE A 251 -10.38 1.26 -0.27
C PHE A 251 -10.34 1.83 1.16
N GLY A 252 -9.58 2.90 1.39
CA GLY A 252 -9.54 3.61 2.67
C GLY A 252 -10.66 4.65 2.87
N SER A 253 -11.52 4.87 1.87
CA SER A 253 -12.59 5.87 1.95
C SER A 253 -13.71 5.45 2.92
N LYS A 254 -14.28 6.42 3.66
CA LYS A 254 -15.34 6.16 4.64
C LYS A 254 -16.58 5.50 4.01
N THR A 255 -16.95 5.90 2.80
CA THR A 255 -18.08 5.34 2.05
C THR A 255 -17.94 3.83 1.82
N HIS A 256 -16.70 3.33 1.73
CA HIS A 256 -16.39 1.91 1.58
C HIS A 256 -16.13 1.21 2.90
N LEU A 257 -16.08 1.91 4.03
CA LEU A 257 -15.89 1.30 5.34
C LEU A 257 -17.22 1.16 6.08
N GLU A 258 -18.24 1.90 5.66
CA GLU A 258 -19.62 1.78 6.12
C GLU A 258 -20.28 0.54 5.49
N GLN A 259 -20.99 -0.26 6.30
CA GLN A 259 -21.66 -1.54 5.96
C GLN A 259 -20.73 -2.78 5.92
N ASP A 260 -21.00 -3.73 6.83
CA ASP A 260 -20.29 -5.02 6.98
C ASP A 260 -20.97 -6.07 6.07
N ALA A 261 -20.30 -6.44 4.97
CA ALA A 261 -20.73 -7.52 4.07
C ALA A 261 -19.56 -8.51 3.91
N GLY A 262 -19.79 -9.81 4.13
CA GLY A 262 -18.74 -10.81 4.31
C GLY A 262 -17.66 -10.88 3.22
N MET A 263 -18.02 -10.73 1.94
CA MET A 263 -17.05 -10.78 0.84
C MET A 263 -16.22 -9.50 0.68
N LYS A 264 -16.77 -8.34 1.04
CA LYS A 264 -16.04 -7.06 1.13
C LYS A 264 -14.91 -7.13 2.16
N ARG A 265 -15.17 -7.76 3.31
CA ARG A 265 -14.15 -8.09 4.32
C ARG A 265 -13.01 -8.92 3.74
N SER A 266 -13.31 -9.99 3.00
CA SER A 266 -12.29 -10.90 2.46
C SER A 266 -11.36 -10.17 1.50
N LEU A 267 -11.92 -9.33 0.63
CA LEU A 267 -11.15 -8.52 -0.31
C LEU A 267 -10.26 -7.50 0.41
N LEU A 268 -10.79 -6.80 1.42
CA LEU A 268 -10.02 -5.83 2.21
C LEU A 268 -8.94 -6.49 3.07
N LEU A 269 -9.17 -7.71 3.55
CA LEU A 269 -8.14 -8.50 4.24
C LEU A 269 -6.98 -8.82 3.27
N ARG A 270 -7.29 -9.32 2.07
CA ARG A 270 -6.28 -9.58 1.02
C ARG A 270 -5.53 -8.31 0.62
N PHE A 271 -6.22 -7.17 0.57
CA PHE A 271 -5.59 -5.85 0.39
C PHE A 271 -4.59 -5.55 1.50
N CYS A 272 -4.98 -5.70 2.76
CA CYS A 272 -4.09 -5.45 3.90
C CYS A 272 -2.85 -6.35 3.84
N GLU A 273 -3.03 -7.65 3.58
CA GLU A 273 -1.93 -8.61 3.44
C GLU A 273 -0.99 -8.24 2.29
N ARG A 274 -1.55 -7.82 1.15
CA ARG A 274 -0.77 -7.40 -0.01
C ARG A 274 0.01 -6.13 0.29
N VAL A 275 -0.59 -5.10 0.91
CA VAL A 275 0.14 -3.90 1.36
C VAL A 275 1.29 -4.27 2.30
N LEU A 276 1.03 -5.15 3.28
CA LEU A 276 2.08 -5.63 4.19
C LEU A 276 3.20 -6.39 3.46
N SER A 277 2.93 -7.05 2.34
CA SER A 277 3.99 -7.69 1.54
C SER A 277 4.89 -6.70 0.78
N VAL A 278 4.39 -5.49 0.46
CA VAL A 278 5.09 -4.52 -0.39
C VAL A 278 5.55 -3.26 0.35
N HIS A 279 5.11 -2.99 1.58
CA HIS A 279 5.40 -1.73 2.28
C HIS A 279 6.90 -1.38 2.38
N LYS A 280 7.77 -2.37 2.59
CA LYS A 280 9.23 -2.15 2.66
C LYS A 280 9.78 -1.61 1.33
N ALA A 281 9.21 -2.03 0.21
CA ALA A 281 9.56 -1.55 -1.12
C ALA A 281 9.27 -0.05 -1.28
N MET A 282 8.19 0.43 -0.65
CA MET A 282 7.74 1.82 -0.73
C MET A 282 8.49 2.77 0.20
N LEU A 283 9.32 2.27 1.12
CA LEU A 283 10.08 3.13 2.05
C LEU A 283 11.00 4.13 1.31
N GLY A 284 11.39 3.82 0.07
CA GLY A 284 12.13 4.76 -0.79
C GLY A 284 11.33 6.00 -1.21
N SER A 285 10.00 5.97 -1.12
CA SER A 285 9.09 7.05 -1.48
C SER A 285 8.16 7.37 -0.31
N ALA A 286 8.59 8.30 0.56
CA ALA A 286 7.87 8.65 1.78
C ALA A 286 6.41 9.10 1.53
N HIS A 287 6.13 9.77 0.41
CA HIS A 287 4.77 10.17 0.05
C HIS A 287 3.89 8.96 -0.26
N GLN A 288 4.38 8.03 -1.09
CA GLN A 288 3.62 6.82 -1.46
C GLN A 288 3.39 5.95 -0.24
N PHE A 289 4.43 5.71 0.57
CA PHE A 289 4.28 4.94 1.80
C PHE A 289 3.24 5.57 2.72
N LYS A 290 3.32 6.88 2.99
CA LYS A 290 2.39 7.54 3.93
C LYS A 290 0.93 7.35 3.52
N ALA A 291 0.61 7.60 2.25
CA ALA A 291 -0.75 7.45 1.75
C ALA A 291 -1.25 6.00 1.86
N VAL A 292 -0.44 5.03 1.44
CA VAL A 292 -0.80 3.61 1.49
C VAL A 292 -0.92 3.11 2.93
N TRP A 293 -0.03 3.53 3.82
CA TRP A 293 -0.02 3.15 5.23
C TRP A 293 -1.18 3.76 6.01
N GLU A 294 -1.55 5.00 5.70
CA GLU A 294 -2.72 5.66 6.27
C GLU A 294 -4.02 4.94 5.87
N SER A 295 -4.17 4.57 4.59
CA SER A 295 -5.28 3.74 4.14
C SER A 295 -5.31 2.38 4.83
N LEU A 296 -4.15 1.70 4.96
CA LEU A 296 -4.04 0.43 5.67
C LEU A 296 -4.53 0.56 7.12
N CYS A 297 -4.01 1.56 7.86
CA CYS A 297 -4.40 1.81 9.25
C CYS A 297 -5.89 2.12 9.36
N THR A 298 -6.44 2.92 8.45
CA THR A 298 -7.86 3.28 8.40
C THR A 298 -8.74 2.04 8.18
N ILE A 299 -8.38 1.17 7.22
CA ILE A 299 -9.12 -0.06 6.93
C ILE A 299 -9.11 -0.98 8.16
N VAL A 300 -7.93 -1.32 8.69
CA VAL A 300 -7.84 -2.31 9.79
C VAL A 300 -8.52 -1.81 11.07
N THR A 301 -8.43 -0.50 11.37
CA THR A 301 -9.08 0.07 12.55
C THR A 301 -10.60 0.15 12.39
N SER A 302 -11.12 0.32 11.18
CA SER A 302 -12.57 0.44 10.92
C SER A 302 -13.34 -0.87 11.09
N PHE A 303 -12.74 -2.01 10.76
CA PHE A 303 -13.40 -3.33 10.89
C PHE A 303 -13.14 -4.07 12.20
N SER A 304 -12.39 -3.45 13.12
CA SER A 304 -11.94 -4.09 14.37
C SER A 304 -13.03 -4.36 15.42
N ALA A 305 -14.22 -3.78 15.27
CA ALA A 305 -15.34 -3.97 16.20
C ALA A 305 -16.26 -5.18 15.87
N SER A 306 -16.13 -5.78 14.68
CA SER A 306 -16.98 -6.90 14.27
C SER A 306 -16.31 -8.22 14.66
N ALA A 307 -16.95 -8.97 15.57
CA ALA A 307 -16.45 -10.24 16.14
C ALA A 307 -16.19 -11.36 15.09
N SER A 308 -16.62 -11.16 13.84
CA SER A 308 -16.43 -12.09 12.73
C SER A 308 -15.22 -11.72 11.82
N PHE A 309 -14.53 -10.60 12.06
CA PHE A 309 -13.27 -10.25 11.38
C PHE A 309 -12.21 -10.85 12.27
N GLY A 310 -11.23 -11.58 11.73
CA GLY A 310 -9.97 -11.83 12.45
C GLY A 310 -9.15 -10.53 12.67
N SER A 311 -9.82 -9.41 12.96
CA SER A 311 -9.33 -8.03 12.92
C SER A 311 -8.40 -7.69 14.08
N SER A 312 -8.49 -8.38 15.22
CA SER A 312 -7.45 -8.28 16.25
C SER A 312 -6.11 -8.72 15.67
N GLY A 313 -6.08 -9.87 14.99
CA GLY A 313 -4.88 -10.40 14.34
C GLY A 313 -4.33 -9.50 13.24
N MET A 314 -5.18 -8.91 12.38
CA MET A 314 -4.71 -7.99 11.34
C MET A 314 -4.22 -6.65 11.92
N CYS A 315 -4.93 -6.06 12.89
CA CYS A 315 -4.46 -4.87 13.59
C CYS A 315 -3.11 -5.13 14.29
N ALA A 316 -2.98 -6.27 14.97
CA ALA A 316 -1.74 -6.70 15.61
C ALA A 316 -0.60 -6.88 14.59
N LYS A 317 -0.86 -7.51 13.44
CA LYS A 317 0.12 -7.63 12.35
C LYS A 317 0.59 -6.27 11.85
N VAL A 318 -0.33 -5.34 11.54
CA VAL A 318 0.02 -3.98 11.09
C VAL A 318 0.79 -3.23 12.18
N TYR A 319 0.41 -3.41 13.45
CA TYR A 319 1.10 -2.81 14.58
C TYR A 319 2.54 -3.34 14.74
N ILE A 320 2.73 -4.66 14.69
CA ILE A 320 4.06 -5.29 14.75
C ILE A 320 4.94 -4.81 13.58
N GLN A 321 4.39 -4.76 12.36
CA GLN A 321 5.13 -4.24 11.20
C GLN A 321 5.42 -2.73 11.32
N SER A 322 4.56 -1.95 11.99
CA SER A 322 4.83 -0.56 12.33
C SER A 322 6.04 -0.46 13.27
N CYS A 323 6.11 -1.32 14.30
CA CYS A 323 7.23 -1.39 15.23
C CYS A 323 8.55 -1.69 14.50
N ASP A 324 8.55 -2.73 13.66
CA ASP A 324 9.71 -3.12 12.85
C ASP A 324 10.17 -2.00 11.91
N THR A 325 9.23 -1.29 11.30
CA THR A 325 9.54 -0.18 10.38
C THR A 325 10.15 1.00 11.13
N VAL A 326 9.59 1.38 12.28
CA VAL A 326 10.13 2.44 13.14
C VAL A 326 11.55 2.10 13.60
N ARG A 327 11.78 0.86 14.03
CA ARG A 327 13.11 0.36 14.40
C ARG A 327 14.11 0.53 13.26
N CYS A 328 13.78 0.05 12.06
CA CYS A 328 14.68 0.18 10.91
C CYS A 328 14.97 1.65 10.55
N LEU A 329 13.97 2.53 10.63
CA LEU A 329 14.16 3.97 10.40
C LEU A 329 15.03 4.62 11.49
N ALA A 330 14.89 4.18 12.74
CA ALA A 330 15.70 4.66 13.86
C ALA A 330 17.17 4.24 13.72
N GLU A 331 17.45 2.99 13.34
CA GLU A 331 18.80 2.52 13.01
C GLU A 331 19.40 3.34 11.86
N GLN A 332 18.64 3.57 10.79
CA GLN A 332 19.10 4.40 9.66
C GLN A 332 19.42 5.83 10.09
N LEU A 333 18.59 6.41 10.96
CA LEU A 333 18.80 7.72 11.54
C LEU A 333 20.05 7.73 12.44
N GLY A 334 20.22 6.73 13.31
CA GLY A 334 21.40 6.57 14.16
C GLY A 334 22.69 6.46 13.34
N VAL A 335 22.71 5.64 12.29
CA VAL A 335 23.85 5.54 11.35
C VAL A 335 24.12 6.87 10.65
N LEU A 336 23.08 7.57 10.19
CA LEU A 336 23.21 8.88 9.55
C LEU A 336 23.86 9.90 10.50
N LEU A 337 23.43 9.92 11.76
CA LEU A 337 23.96 10.79 12.80
C LEU A 337 25.40 10.40 13.15
N ARG A 338 25.71 9.12 13.40
CA ARG A 338 27.06 8.64 13.74
C ARG A 338 28.11 8.95 12.67
N ARG A 339 27.73 8.91 11.38
CA ARG A 339 28.63 9.21 10.26
C ARG A 339 28.85 10.71 10.03
N HIS A 340 28.05 11.57 10.67
CA HIS A 340 28.17 13.01 10.50
C HIS A 340 29.37 13.53 11.29
N ASN A 341 30.42 13.97 10.59
CA ASN A 341 31.58 14.59 11.21
C ASN A 341 31.38 16.12 11.31
N PRO A 342 31.17 16.68 12.51
CA PRO A 342 30.79 18.08 12.69
C PRO A 342 31.86 19.09 12.22
N THR A 343 33.11 18.65 12.06
CA THR A 343 34.24 19.51 11.68
C THR A 343 34.44 19.65 10.18
N LEU A 344 33.85 18.79 9.34
CA LEU A 344 34.22 18.67 7.93
C LEU A 344 33.18 19.19 6.93
N MET A 345 31.88 19.27 7.26
CA MET A 345 30.88 19.85 6.35
C MET A 345 29.64 20.36 7.10
N ARG A 346 29.24 21.61 6.82
CA ARG A 346 27.89 22.16 7.06
C ARG A 346 26.89 21.48 6.10
N ASP A 347 26.65 20.19 6.28
CA ASP A 347 25.92 19.41 5.28
C ASP A 347 24.41 19.49 5.52
N GLN A 348 23.80 20.60 5.07
CA GLN A 348 22.35 20.87 5.13
C GLN A 348 21.53 19.68 4.59
N LYS A 349 22.10 18.87 3.68
CA LYS A 349 21.49 17.64 3.15
C LYS A 349 21.33 16.54 4.21
N VAL A 350 22.31 16.37 5.10
CA VAL A 350 22.26 15.37 6.19
C VAL A 350 21.23 15.80 7.23
N GLU A 351 21.22 17.09 7.59
CA GLU A 351 20.20 17.65 8.49
C GLU A 351 18.79 17.46 7.90
N GLN A 352 18.57 17.84 6.65
CA GLN A 352 17.27 17.62 5.98
C GLN A 352 16.88 16.14 5.93
N ARG A 353 17.84 15.23 5.72
CA ARG A 353 17.57 13.79 5.73
C ARG A 353 17.19 13.30 7.13
N ALA A 354 17.90 13.73 8.16
CA ALA A 354 17.58 13.41 9.56
C ALA A 354 16.17 13.90 9.94
N MET A 355 15.84 15.16 9.59
CA MET A 355 14.52 15.77 9.79
C MET A 355 13.42 14.97 9.11
N ARG A 356 13.63 14.56 7.85
CA ARG A 356 12.66 13.77 7.08
C ARG A 356 12.45 12.38 7.68
N THR A 357 13.52 11.69 8.09
CA THR A 357 13.43 10.37 8.73
C THR A 357 12.73 10.47 10.09
N GLY A 358 13.06 11.47 10.91
CA GLY A 358 12.35 11.72 12.17
C GLY A 358 10.86 12.01 11.96
N ALA A 359 10.52 12.90 11.02
CA ALA A 359 9.14 13.20 10.64
C ALA A 359 8.38 11.96 10.18
N PHE A 360 9.08 11.01 9.57
CA PHE A 360 8.52 9.76 9.11
C PHE A 360 8.26 8.80 10.27
N ILE A 361 9.21 8.64 11.21
CA ILE A 361 9.00 7.88 12.45
C ILE A 361 7.79 8.43 13.21
N LYS A 362 7.72 9.75 13.41
CA LYS A 362 6.60 10.42 14.08
C LYS A 362 5.25 10.08 13.44
N PHE A 363 5.17 10.09 12.11
CA PHE A 363 3.95 9.72 11.39
C PHE A 363 3.50 8.29 11.71
N ILE A 364 4.43 7.31 11.67
CA ILE A 364 4.08 5.90 11.92
C ILE A 364 3.61 5.71 13.36
N VAL A 365 4.35 6.25 14.34
CA VAL A 365 4.00 6.11 15.77
C VAL A 365 2.66 6.80 16.09
N TYR A 366 2.33 7.89 15.41
CA TYR A 366 1.01 8.52 15.55
C TYR A 366 -0.12 7.57 15.14
N GLN A 367 0.01 6.88 14.00
CA GLN A 367 -0.97 5.90 13.52
C GLN A 367 -1.08 4.67 14.44
N MET A 368 0.03 4.28 15.09
CA MET A 368 0.06 3.14 16.03
C MET A 368 -0.86 3.32 17.24
N SER A 369 -1.19 4.55 17.65
CA SER A 369 -2.11 4.80 18.77
C SER A 369 -3.53 4.27 18.49
N GLY A 370 -4.04 4.48 17.27
CA GLY A 370 -5.33 3.96 16.84
C GLY A 370 -5.34 2.44 16.75
N LEU A 371 -4.25 1.84 16.25
CA LEU A 371 -4.08 0.39 16.20
C LEU A 371 -4.09 -0.23 17.60
N LEU A 372 -3.30 0.33 18.52
CA LEU A 372 -3.17 -0.16 19.90
C LEU A 372 -4.51 -0.11 20.65
N SER A 373 -5.25 1.00 20.51
CA SER A 373 -6.59 1.14 21.11
C SER A 373 -7.53 0.03 20.62
N ARG A 374 -7.46 -0.35 19.35
CA ARG A 374 -8.35 -1.37 18.77
C ARG A 374 -7.97 -2.78 19.18
N ILE A 375 -6.66 -3.11 19.19
CA ILE A 375 -6.14 -4.39 19.67
C ILE A 375 -6.64 -4.66 21.08
N TYR A 376 -6.54 -3.66 21.97
CA TYR A 376 -6.99 -3.80 23.35
C TYR A 376 -8.50 -3.99 23.48
N THR A 377 -9.32 -3.21 22.75
CA THR A 377 -10.78 -3.38 22.81
C THR A 377 -11.20 -4.79 22.38
N ALA A 378 -10.52 -5.37 21.38
CA ALA A 378 -10.79 -6.72 20.93
C ALA A 378 -10.38 -7.79 21.98
N ASP A 379 -9.23 -7.61 22.64
CA ASP A 379 -8.78 -8.50 23.72
C ASP A 379 -9.74 -8.50 24.92
N SER A 380 -10.21 -7.32 25.32
CA SER A 380 -11.16 -7.21 26.45
C SER A 380 -12.52 -7.88 26.18
N ALA A 381 -12.91 -7.99 24.90
CA ALA A 381 -14.13 -8.66 24.48
C ALA A 381 -13.95 -10.19 24.31
N SER A 382 -12.72 -10.63 24.04
CA SER A 382 -12.35 -12.03 23.84
C SER A 382 -12.08 -12.73 25.18
N LYS A 383 -13.12 -13.35 25.78
CA LYS A 383 -12.97 -14.12 27.04
C LYS A 383 -12.04 -15.34 26.94
N ASN A 384 -11.71 -15.77 25.73
CA ASN A 384 -10.76 -16.86 25.47
C ASN A 384 -9.51 -16.22 24.85
N GLY A 385 -8.44 -16.08 25.63
CA GLY A 385 -7.20 -15.44 25.23
C GLY A 385 -6.45 -16.21 24.14
N ASP A 386 -6.89 -16.08 22.89
CA ASP A 386 -6.11 -16.53 21.75
C ASP A 386 -4.84 -15.67 21.69
N GLY A 387 -3.70 -16.28 22.04
CA GLY A 387 -2.40 -15.64 22.25
C GLY A 387 -1.78 -14.91 21.04
N SER A 388 -2.54 -14.59 20.01
CA SER A 388 -2.11 -13.81 18.84
C SER A 388 -1.68 -12.38 19.19
N ASN A 389 -2.28 -11.79 20.23
CA ASN A 389 -1.92 -10.44 20.71
C ASN A 389 -0.72 -10.42 21.67
N SER A 390 -0.21 -11.59 22.09
CA SER A 390 0.95 -11.70 22.98
C SER A 390 2.25 -11.12 22.39
N MET A 391 2.34 -11.00 21.06
CA MET A 391 3.52 -10.50 20.36
C MET A 391 3.53 -8.96 20.19
N THR A 392 2.42 -8.28 20.48
CA THR A 392 2.33 -6.81 20.32
C THR A 392 3.18 -6.06 21.35
N PHE A 393 3.12 -6.49 22.60
CA PHE A 393 3.90 -5.90 23.69
C PHE A 393 5.42 -6.11 23.52
N PRO A 394 5.93 -7.33 23.24
CA PRO A 394 7.35 -7.54 22.92
C PRO A 394 7.85 -6.70 21.73
N ALA A 395 7.05 -6.59 20.66
CA ALA A 395 7.42 -5.80 19.49
C ALA A 395 7.52 -4.29 19.80
N ALA A 396 6.59 -3.77 20.60
CA ALA A 396 6.60 -2.37 21.03
C ALA A 396 7.80 -2.05 21.94
N LEU A 397 8.15 -2.97 22.85
CA LEU A 397 9.29 -2.82 23.75
C LEU A 397 10.61 -2.84 22.97
N ALA A 398 10.80 -3.81 22.07
CA ALA A 398 11.99 -3.90 21.23
C ALA A 398 12.18 -2.63 20.37
N MET A 399 11.11 -2.14 19.73
CA MET A 399 11.14 -0.88 19.00
C MET A 399 11.59 0.29 19.89
N ALA A 400 11.06 0.38 21.11
CA ALA A 400 11.42 1.47 22.01
C ALA A 400 12.87 1.40 22.48
N GLU A 401 13.37 0.22 22.80
CA GLU A 401 14.78 0.01 23.16
C GLU A 401 15.70 0.45 22.02
N ASP A 402 15.43 0.01 20.79
CA ASP A 402 16.24 0.35 19.62
C ASP A 402 16.18 1.83 19.29
N VAL A 403 14.98 2.44 19.33
CA VAL A 403 14.85 3.89 19.12
C VAL A 403 15.64 4.66 20.17
N LEU A 404 15.48 4.36 21.46
CA LEU A 404 16.17 5.09 22.51
C LEU A 404 17.68 4.87 22.46
N HIS A 405 18.13 3.64 22.17
CA HIS A 405 19.53 3.32 22.02
C HIS A 405 20.16 4.07 20.86
N GLU A 406 19.59 3.97 19.66
CA GLU A 406 20.10 4.60 18.45
C GLU A 406 20.11 6.13 18.55
N LEU A 407 19.07 6.71 19.18
CA LEU A 407 19.00 8.15 19.39
C LEU A 407 19.99 8.64 20.47
N ALA A 408 20.15 7.90 21.56
CA ALA A 408 21.12 8.23 22.61
C ALA A 408 22.56 8.11 22.12
N GLU A 409 22.90 7.00 21.43
CA GLU A 409 24.24 6.81 20.85
C GLU A 409 24.52 7.86 19.76
N GLY A 410 23.56 8.11 18.87
CA GLY A 410 23.62 9.15 17.86
C GLY A 410 23.93 10.52 18.47
N ARG A 411 23.29 10.88 19.59
CA ARG A 411 23.55 12.14 20.32
C ARG A 411 24.96 12.20 20.91
N THR A 412 25.43 11.13 21.55
CA THR A 412 26.75 11.14 22.18
C THR A 412 27.90 11.29 21.19
N ARG A 413 27.72 10.80 19.95
CA ARG A 413 28.74 10.83 18.90
C ARG A 413 28.61 12.00 17.93
N CYS A 414 27.40 12.48 17.69
CA CYS A 414 27.20 13.77 17.03
C CYS A 414 27.67 14.88 17.98
N GLY A 415 28.93 15.30 17.86
CA GLY A 415 29.34 16.65 18.27
C GLY A 415 28.69 17.77 17.41
N ALA A 416 27.56 17.45 16.75
CA ALA A 416 26.87 18.29 15.78
C ALA A 416 25.98 19.31 16.47
N ALA A 417 25.90 20.49 15.86
CA ALA A 417 25.21 21.67 16.35
C ALA A 417 23.84 21.34 16.99
N LEU A 418 23.57 22.01 18.11
CA LEU A 418 22.38 21.91 18.98
C LEU A 418 21.07 21.57 18.23
N LYS A 419 20.86 22.13 17.03
CA LYS A 419 19.65 22.06 16.21
C LYS A 419 19.23 20.64 15.76
N THR A 420 20.12 19.82 15.19
CA THR A 420 19.74 18.48 14.70
C THR A 420 19.41 17.53 15.85
N SER A 421 20.15 17.65 16.96
CA SER A 421 19.87 16.91 18.19
C SER A 421 18.54 17.35 18.83
N THR A 422 18.22 18.65 18.86
CA THR A 422 16.91 19.11 19.35
C THR A 422 15.79 18.60 18.48
N VAL A 423 15.89 18.59 17.15
CA VAL A 423 14.73 18.13 16.36
C VAL A 423 14.49 16.62 16.52
N VAL A 424 15.53 15.80 16.59
CA VAL A 424 15.33 14.36 16.80
C VAL A 424 14.72 14.08 18.20
N MET A 425 15.14 14.82 19.22
CA MET A 425 14.59 14.73 20.58
C MET A 425 13.19 15.35 20.69
N ASP A 426 12.89 16.45 20.02
CA ASP A 426 11.59 17.14 20.10
C ASP A 426 10.53 16.46 19.22
N LEU A 427 10.94 15.71 18.21
CA LEU A 427 10.04 15.17 17.21
C LEU A 427 9.75 13.68 17.38
N VAL A 428 10.72 12.88 17.82
CA VAL A 428 10.55 11.42 18.00
C VAL A 428 10.23 11.08 19.46
N TYR A 429 10.99 11.63 20.41
CA TYR A 429 10.89 11.27 21.83
C TYR A 429 9.49 11.48 22.43
N PRO A 430 8.76 12.60 22.18
CA PRO A 430 7.46 12.80 22.80
C PRO A 430 6.41 11.81 22.29
N VAL A 431 6.54 11.38 21.04
CA VAL A 431 5.57 10.47 20.43
C VAL A 431 5.83 9.03 20.89
N ILE A 432 7.10 8.64 21.03
CA ILE A 432 7.47 7.34 21.62
C ILE A 432 7.10 7.29 23.10
N SER A 433 7.36 8.35 23.88
CA SER A 433 6.99 8.42 25.30
C SER A 433 5.48 8.27 25.49
N LYS A 434 4.67 9.03 24.73
CA LYS A 434 3.21 8.89 24.77
C LYS A 434 2.74 7.50 24.37
N HIS A 435 3.38 6.91 23.36
CA HIS A 435 3.06 5.57 22.90
C HIS A 435 3.34 4.51 23.98
N LEU A 436 4.51 4.60 24.62
CA LEU A 436 4.88 3.74 25.74
C LEU A 436 3.94 3.93 26.93
N ALA A 437 3.65 5.16 27.33
CA ALA A 437 2.69 5.42 28.41
C ALA A 437 1.32 4.77 28.13
N ALA A 438 0.82 4.85 26.89
CA ALA A 438 -0.39 4.18 26.47
C ALA A 438 -0.26 2.64 26.55
N LEU A 439 0.84 2.08 26.04
CA LEU A 439 1.14 0.64 26.11
C LEU A 439 1.16 0.13 27.57
N PHE A 440 1.91 0.81 28.43
CA PHE A 440 2.04 0.46 29.84
C PHE A 440 0.72 0.59 30.59
N LYS A 441 -0.10 1.61 30.29
CA LYS A 441 -1.44 1.73 30.88
C LYS A 441 -2.35 0.55 30.52
N LEU A 442 -2.21 0.01 29.31
CA LEU A 442 -3.03 -1.10 28.80
C LEU A 442 -2.53 -2.47 29.27
N HIS A 443 -1.22 -2.65 29.43
CA HIS A 443 -0.59 -3.91 29.85
C HIS A 443 -0.13 -3.92 31.32
N LEU A 444 -0.57 -2.95 32.14
CA LEU A 444 -0.07 -2.81 33.51
C LEU A 444 -0.31 -4.06 34.36
N ALA A 445 -1.49 -4.69 34.29
CA ALA A 445 -1.78 -5.89 35.07
C ALA A 445 -0.86 -7.07 34.68
N PRO A 446 -0.69 -7.46 33.39
CA PRO A 446 0.29 -8.46 32.97
C PRO A 446 1.74 -8.13 33.32
N ILE A 447 2.15 -6.85 33.24
CA ILE A 447 3.51 -6.41 33.59
C ILE A 447 3.72 -6.55 35.10
N VAL A 448 2.71 -6.19 35.90
CA VAL A 448 2.72 -6.32 37.35
C VAL A 448 2.74 -7.80 37.77
N ASP A 449 1.93 -8.66 37.14
CA ASP A 449 1.93 -10.12 37.38
C ASP A 449 3.24 -10.78 36.95
N TYR A 450 3.86 -10.32 35.86
CA TYR A 450 5.17 -10.75 35.40
C TYR A 450 6.28 -10.31 36.37
N MET A 451 6.25 -9.06 36.84
CA MET A 451 7.18 -8.55 37.85
C MET A 451 7.04 -9.33 39.17
N ASP A 452 5.81 -9.65 39.58
CA ASP A 452 5.55 -10.50 40.75
C ASP A 452 6.09 -11.92 40.55
N SER A 453 5.93 -12.49 39.35
CA SER A 453 6.48 -13.81 38.99
C SER A 453 8.01 -13.82 38.94
N LEU A 454 8.63 -12.75 38.44
CA LEU A 454 10.09 -12.54 38.44
C LEU A 454 10.63 -12.38 39.87
N GLN A 455 9.96 -11.58 40.69
CA GLN A 455 10.34 -11.36 42.08
C GLN A 455 10.19 -12.66 42.89
N LEU A 456 9.13 -13.43 42.66
CA LEU A 456 8.96 -14.78 43.22
C LEU A 456 10.03 -15.75 42.72
N PHE A 457 10.38 -15.73 41.44
CA PHE A 457 11.46 -16.55 40.88
C PHE A 457 12.83 -16.21 41.50
N VAL A 458 13.17 -14.93 41.60
CA VAL A 458 14.43 -14.48 42.22
C VAL A 458 14.45 -14.75 43.73
N SER A 459 13.31 -14.65 44.41
CA SER A 459 13.21 -14.94 45.85
C SER A 459 13.20 -16.45 46.16
N SER A 460 12.77 -17.29 45.22
CA SER A 460 12.74 -18.76 45.35
C SER A 460 13.97 -19.46 44.79
N SER A 461 14.70 -18.82 43.87
CA SER A 461 16.01 -19.26 43.43
C SER A 461 17.07 -18.71 44.40
N SER A 462 17.27 -19.41 45.51
CA SER A 462 18.52 -19.34 46.26
C SER A 462 19.65 -19.79 45.33
N ILE A 463 20.16 -18.89 44.50
CA ILE A 463 21.39 -19.07 43.74
C ILE A 463 22.52 -18.95 44.77
N GLU A 464 22.71 -20.04 45.51
CA GLU A 464 23.93 -20.26 46.27
C GLU A 464 25.09 -20.34 45.28
N SER A 465 26.13 -19.62 45.66
CA SER A 465 27.43 -19.45 45.02
C SER A 465 28.12 -20.77 44.68
N SER A 466 27.79 -21.37 43.54
CA SER A 466 28.66 -22.33 42.87
C SER A 466 28.98 -21.81 41.48
N GLY A 467 30.28 -21.65 41.20
CA GLY A 467 30.82 -20.92 40.04
C GLY A 467 30.60 -21.60 38.69
N GLN A 468 29.35 -21.83 38.31
CA GLN A 468 28.99 -22.14 36.93
C GLN A 468 28.50 -20.86 36.24
N THR A 469 29.21 -20.48 35.19
CA THR A 469 28.84 -19.44 34.24
C THR A 469 27.43 -19.64 33.71
N ILE A 470 26.47 -18.87 34.25
CA ILE A 470 25.13 -18.70 33.70
C ILE A 470 25.27 -17.92 32.38
N SER A 471 25.58 -18.63 31.29
CA SER A 471 25.74 -18.05 29.96
C SER A 471 24.56 -18.30 29.02
N GLN A 472 23.47 -18.91 29.47
CA GLN A 472 22.35 -19.27 28.58
C GLN A 472 20.97 -19.13 29.23
N VAL A 473 20.62 -17.93 29.69
CA VAL A 473 19.21 -17.59 29.88
C VAL A 473 18.93 -16.29 29.12
N PRO A 474 18.13 -16.30 28.04
CA PRO A 474 17.73 -15.10 27.29
C PRO A 474 17.15 -13.99 28.20
N LEU A 475 16.65 -14.40 29.36
CA LEU A 475 16.04 -13.58 30.42
C LEU A 475 17.04 -12.65 31.15
N ILE A 476 18.28 -13.07 31.43
CA ILE A 476 19.28 -12.21 32.08
C ILE A 476 19.80 -11.16 31.10
N THR A 477 19.87 -11.49 29.81
CA THR A 477 20.20 -10.55 28.74
C THR A 477 19.10 -9.49 28.58
N GLY A 478 17.82 -9.89 28.69
CA GLY A 478 16.68 -8.97 28.71
C GLY A 478 16.63 -8.08 29.96
N VAL A 479 16.95 -8.60 31.15
CA VAL A 479 17.02 -7.83 32.40
C VAL A 479 18.25 -6.92 32.44
N ARG A 480 19.40 -7.33 31.87
CA ARG A 480 20.55 -6.42 31.68
C ARG A 480 20.23 -5.30 30.70
N HIS A 481 19.45 -5.57 29.65
CA HIS A 481 18.95 -4.53 28.74
C HIS A 481 17.93 -3.59 29.41
N ALA A 482 17.03 -4.12 30.26
CA ALA A 482 16.12 -3.33 31.06
C ALA A 482 16.85 -2.46 32.12
N ALA A 483 17.95 -2.95 32.69
CA ALA A 483 18.80 -2.19 33.62
C ALA A 483 19.59 -1.04 32.94
N THR A 484 19.88 -1.14 31.64
CA THR A 484 20.38 -0.01 30.84
C THR A 484 19.31 1.04 30.51
N SER A 485 18.02 0.73 30.71
CA SER A 485 16.89 1.61 30.37
C SER A 485 16.40 2.50 31.53
N ARG A 486 17.35 3.13 32.24
CA ARG A 486 17.06 4.23 33.19
C ARG A 486 16.22 5.34 32.54
N GLU A 487 16.36 5.53 31.22
CA GLU A 487 15.60 6.51 30.43
C GLU A 487 14.14 6.08 30.19
N ILE A 488 13.84 4.78 30.01
CA ILE A 488 12.45 4.27 29.88
C ILE A 488 11.70 4.44 31.19
N LEU A 489 12.34 4.07 32.31
CA LEU A 489 11.79 4.27 33.65
C LEU A 489 11.65 5.76 33.99
N ARG A 490 12.59 6.62 33.54
CA ARG A 490 12.45 8.09 33.64
C ARG A 490 11.32 8.64 32.77
N MET A 491 11.10 8.14 31.55
CA MET A 491 9.96 8.54 30.72
C MET A 491 8.62 8.15 31.36
N LEU A 492 8.53 6.94 31.92
CA LEU A 492 7.37 6.49 32.68
C LEU A 492 7.14 7.32 33.94
N ALA A 493 8.22 7.77 34.59
CA ALA A 493 8.15 8.67 35.73
C ALA A 493 7.84 10.14 35.36
N LEU A 494 8.17 10.59 34.14
CA LEU A 494 7.84 11.93 33.64
C LEU A 494 6.35 12.06 33.26
N ASP A 495 5.72 10.96 32.83
CA ASP A 495 4.29 10.88 32.51
C ASP A 495 3.48 10.21 33.65
N PHE A 496 4.01 10.20 34.88
CA PHE A 496 3.42 9.53 36.03
C PHE A 496 1.96 9.97 36.30
N SER A 497 1.60 11.21 35.95
CA SER A 497 0.24 11.75 36.03
C SER A 497 -0.78 11.10 35.06
N ALA A 498 -0.34 10.33 34.06
CA ALA A 498 -1.22 9.65 33.10
C ALA A 498 -1.79 8.31 33.63
N PHE A 499 -1.23 7.79 34.73
CA PHE A 499 -1.67 6.60 35.44
C PHE A 499 -2.73 6.95 36.49
N SER A 500 -3.67 6.03 36.78
CA SER A 500 -4.63 6.25 37.88
C SER A 500 -3.92 6.22 39.23
N ALA A 501 -4.55 6.80 40.28
CA ALA A 501 -3.97 6.82 41.62
C ALA A 501 -3.60 5.42 42.15
N ASP A 502 -4.38 4.39 41.81
CA ASP A 502 -4.09 3.00 42.19
C ASP A 502 -2.89 2.41 41.42
N GLN A 503 -2.75 2.75 40.14
CA GLN A 503 -1.63 2.33 39.29
C GLN A 503 -0.32 3.01 39.72
N GLN A 504 -0.39 4.30 40.04
CA GLN A 504 0.71 5.06 40.61
C GLN A 504 1.17 4.47 41.95
N LYS A 505 0.21 4.14 42.83
CA LYS A 505 0.50 3.51 44.13
C LYS A 505 1.19 2.16 43.96
N ALA A 506 0.74 1.32 43.03
CA ALA A 506 1.35 0.01 42.75
C ALA A 506 2.80 0.11 42.21
N LEU A 507 3.08 1.10 41.34
CA LEU A 507 4.42 1.36 40.83
C LEU A 507 5.37 1.88 41.93
N LEU A 508 4.88 2.75 42.82
CA LEU A 508 5.69 3.37 43.88
C LEU A 508 6.00 2.43 45.06
N THR A 509 5.05 1.56 45.45
CA THR A 509 5.28 0.66 46.60
C THR A 509 6.21 -0.52 46.27
N ARG A 510 6.40 -0.86 44.99
CA ARG A 510 7.21 -2.00 44.55
C ARG A 510 8.58 -1.65 43.97
N GLY A 511 8.82 -0.37 43.62
CA GLY A 511 10.15 0.13 43.21
C GLY A 511 11.10 0.48 44.37
N ALA A 512 10.65 0.34 45.62
CA ALA A 512 11.41 0.66 46.83
C ALA A 512 12.02 -0.57 47.55
N GLY A 513 11.95 -1.76 46.92
CA GLY A 513 12.44 -3.04 47.45
C GLY A 513 13.74 -3.49 46.80
#